data_AF-A0AAE4MCM7-F1
#
_entry.id   AF-A0AAE4MCM7-F1
#
_cell.length_a   1.000
_cell.length_b   1.000
_cell.length_c   1.000
_cell.angle_alpha   90.00
_cell.angle_beta   90.00
_cell.angle_gamma   90.00
#
_symmetry.space_group_name_H-M   'P 1'
#
loop_
_entity.id
_entity.type
_entity.pdbx_description
1 polymer ?
#
loop_
_entity_poly.entity_id
_entity_poly.type
_entity_poly.pdbx_seq_one_letter_code
_entity_poly.pdbx_strand_id
1 'polypeptide(L)'
;MLFDAAVKAGAISSSAPDAKGLEIRGKIENVMIKMGKKAQEHQFGELGTGTERLNKIMAEASKCIKCYGCIENCPICYCVECSTKKPHLVRPGIVPPDFMFQMIRFAHIADSCINCGQCSELCPMDIPNSLYMHSQQVELEKMFGHKPGYDMTMPVLSYAEEMEERERLHATGSDMIYDNVFNE
;
A
#
# COMPACT_ATOMS: atom_id res chain seq x y z
N MET A 1 4.76 4.19 28.59
CA MET A 1 5.67 4.21 27.43
C MET A 1 7.05 4.69 27.86
N LEU A 2 8.11 4.29 27.16
CA LEU A 2 9.52 4.62 27.50
C LEU A 2 9.76 6.14 27.63
N PHE A 3 9.12 6.94 26.77
CA PHE A 3 9.22 8.39 26.77
C PHE A 3 8.80 9.03 28.11
N ASP A 4 7.61 8.68 28.61
CA ASP A 4 7.10 9.24 29.88
C ASP A 4 7.95 8.83 31.08
N ALA A 5 8.49 7.60 31.05
CA ALA A 5 9.38 7.11 32.09
C ALA A 5 10.71 7.87 32.09
N ALA A 6 11.27 8.18 30.91
CA ALA A 6 12.50 8.96 30.77
C ALA A 6 12.32 10.41 31.23
N VAL A 7 11.18 11.04 30.94
CA VAL A 7 10.83 12.37 31.46
C VAL A 7 10.72 12.33 32.99
N LYS A 8 10.02 11.34 33.56
CA LYS A 8 9.88 11.18 35.02
C LYS A 8 11.20 10.91 35.72
N ALA A 9 12.10 10.16 35.10
CA ALA A 9 13.44 9.88 35.62
C ALA A 9 14.41 11.08 35.49
N GLY A 10 13.98 12.18 34.87
CA GLY A 10 14.83 13.34 34.61
C GLY A 10 15.96 13.08 33.60
N ALA A 11 15.88 11.97 32.86
CA ALA A 11 16.88 11.60 31.86
C ALA A 11 16.77 12.47 30.59
N ILE A 12 15.59 13.03 30.31
CA ILE A 12 15.33 13.95 29.21
C ILE A 12 14.48 15.14 29.68
N SER A 13 14.71 16.31 29.09
CA SER A 13 13.85 17.48 29.26
C SER A 13 12.89 17.62 28.07
N SER A 14 11.71 18.17 28.34
CA SER A 14 10.72 18.52 27.31
C SER A 14 10.35 19.98 27.43
N SER A 15 10.22 20.66 26.31
CA SER A 15 9.68 22.03 26.24
C SER A 15 8.60 22.10 25.19
N ALA A 16 7.70 23.08 25.33
CA ALA A 16 6.74 23.38 24.27
C ALA A 16 7.51 23.78 22.99
N PRO A 17 7.02 23.36 21.80
CA PRO A 17 7.59 23.79 20.54
C PRO A 17 7.46 25.32 20.35
N ASP A 18 8.48 25.94 19.77
CA ASP A 18 8.49 27.37 19.48
C ASP A 18 7.35 27.75 18.53
N ALA A 19 6.57 28.78 18.91
CA ALA A 19 5.37 29.19 18.17
C ALA A 19 5.70 29.66 16.75
N LYS A 20 6.82 30.38 16.56
CA LYS A 20 7.28 30.81 15.23
C LYS A 20 7.73 29.59 14.40
N GLY A 21 8.38 28.62 15.02
CA GLY A 21 8.74 27.34 14.42
C GLY A 21 7.52 26.56 13.92
N LEU A 22 6.42 26.51 14.68
CA LEU A 22 5.18 25.87 14.25
C LEU A 22 4.57 26.58 13.03
N GLU A 23 4.54 27.91 13.03
CA GLU A 23 4.02 28.70 11.90
C GLU A 23 4.85 28.45 10.62
N ILE A 24 6.18 28.45 10.73
CA ILE A 24 7.08 28.17 9.61
C ILE A 24 6.87 26.74 9.10
N ARG A 25 6.78 25.75 9.99
CA ARG A 25 6.50 24.35 9.62
C ARG A 25 5.17 24.22 8.88
N GLY A 26 4.10 24.84 9.39
CA GLY A 26 2.80 24.82 8.74
C GLY A 26 2.82 25.47 7.35
N LYS A 27 3.59 26.55 7.16
CA LYS A 27 3.79 27.16 5.82
C LYS A 27 4.51 26.21 4.87
N ILE A 28 5.60 25.59 5.31
CA ILE A 28 6.38 24.64 4.51
C ILE A 28 5.52 23.42 4.16
N GLU A 29 4.83 22.84 5.14
CA GLU A 29 3.93 21.69 4.96
C GLU A 29 2.86 21.98 3.89
N ASN A 30 2.20 23.13 3.96
CA ASN A 30 1.22 23.54 2.97
C ASN A 30 1.81 23.65 1.56
N VAL A 31 3.05 24.14 1.42
CA VAL A 31 3.76 24.19 0.13
C VAL A 31 4.06 22.78 -0.36
N MET A 32 4.61 21.91 0.49
CA MET A 32 4.94 20.53 0.15
C MET A 32 3.71 19.72 -0.27
N ILE A 33 2.58 19.87 0.44
CA ILE A 33 1.31 19.21 0.09
C ILE A 33 0.81 19.69 -1.27
N LYS A 34 0.86 21.00 -1.55
CA LYS A 34 0.44 21.54 -2.85
C LYS A 34 1.31 21.02 -3.99
N MET A 35 2.62 20.97 -3.79
CA MET A 35 3.55 20.40 -4.76
C MET A 35 3.29 18.92 -5.00
N GLY A 36 3.09 18.14 -3.92
CA GLY A 36 2.77 16.72 -4.00
C GLY A 36 1.47 16.45 -4.76
N LYS A 37 0.40 17.19 -4.46
CA LYS A 37 -0.88 17.06 -5.18
C LYS A 37 -0.75 17.40 -6.66
N LYS A 38 -0.01 18.47 -7.01
CA LYS A 38 0.23 18.84 -8.40
C LYS A 38 1.00 17.74 -9.16
N ALA A 39 2.02 17.16 -8.53
CA ALA A 39 2.78 16.05 -9.11
C ALA A 39 1.91 14.80 -9.28
N GLN A 40 1.09 14.48 -8.28
CA GLN A 40 0.14 13.37 -8.33
C GLN A 40 -0.88 13.54 -9.46
N GLU A 41 -1.50 14.71 -9.60
CA GLU A 41 -2.43 15.02 -10.68
C GLU A 41 -1.79 14.84 -12.06
N HIS A 42 -0.55 15.32 -12.23
CA HIS A 42 0.21 15.12 -13.45
C HIS A 42 0.44 13.63 -13.74
N GLN A 43 1.01 12.89 -12.78
CA GLN A 43 1.31 11.46 -12.93
C GLN A 43 0.06 10.64 -13.22
N PHE A 44 -1.05 10.94 -12.54
CA PHE A 44 -2.32 10.23 -12.76
C PHE A 44 -2.93 10.58 -14.11
N GLY A 45 -2.80 11.83 -14.55
CA GLY A 45 -3.25 12.27 -15.88
C GLY A 45 -2.50 11.57 -17.02
N GLU A 46 -1.18 11.36 -16.88
CA GLU A 46 -0.36 10.70 -17.90
C GLU A 46 -0.70 9.21 -18.10
N LEU A 47 -1.33 8.56 -17.11
CA LEU A 47 -1.79 7.18 -17.23
C LEU A 47 -2.91 7.03 -18.27
N GLY A 48 -3.64 8.09 -18.61
CA GLY A 48 -4.82 8.02 -19.47
C GLY A 48 -6.01 7.34 -18.79
N THR A 49 -7.00 6.92 -19.58
CA THR A 49 -8.25 6.33 -19.06
C THR A 49 -8.62 5.02 -19.79
N GLY A 50 -9.48 4.22 -19.14
CA GLY A 50 -10.05 2.99 -19.73
C GLY A 50 -8.99 2.04 -20.31
N THR A 51 -9.21 1.62 -21.55
CA THR A 51 -8.34 0.67 -22.27
C THR A 51 -6.94 1.21 -22.51
N GLU A 52 -6.77 2.53 -22.74
CA GLU A 52 -5.45 3.12 -22.94
C GLU A 52 -4.58 2.96 -21.68
N ARG A 53 -5.15 3.25 -20.52
CA ARG A 53 -4.49 3.06 -19.22
C ARG A 53 -4.15 1.59 -18.99
N LEU A 54 -5.09 0.69 -19.27
CA LEU A 54 -4.85 -0.74 -19.14
C LEU A 54 -3.69 -1.21 -20.04
N ASN A 55 -3.67 -0.79 -21.30
CA ASN A 55 -2.60 -1.15 -22.23
C ASN A 55 -1.23 -0.63 -21.78
N LYS A 56 -1.16 0.61 -21.25
CA LYS A 56 0.07 1.16 -20.66
C LYS A 56 0.55 0.31 -19.47
N ILE A 57 -0.36 -0.03 -18.56
CA ILE A 57 -0.04 -0.88 -17.39
C ILE A 57 0.42 -2.27 -17.85
N MET A 58 -0.26 -2.88 -18.81
CA MET A 58 0.10 -4.21 -19.34
C MET A 58 1.47 -4.20 -20.04
N ALA A 59 1.77 -3.14 -20.79
CA ALA A 59 3.08 -2.97 -21.43
C ALA A 59 4.20 -2.92 -20.39
N GLU A 60 4.03 -2.14 -19.33
CA GLU A 60 5.01 -2.03 -18.25
C GLU A 60 5.10 -3.31 -17.41
N ALA A 61 3.96 -3.95 -17.13
CA ALA A 61 3.86 -5.23 -16.44
C ALA A 61 4.55 -6.38 -17.19
N SER A 62 4.61 -6.32 -18.52
CA SER A 62 5.25 -7.36 -19.35
C SER A 62 6.75 -7.51 -19.09
N LYS A 63 7.38 -6.51 -18.45
CA LYS A 63 8.78 -6.58 -18.01
C LYS A 63 8.98 -7.43 -16.75
N CYS A 64 7.90 -7.84 -16.07
CA CYS A 64 7.98 -8.49 -14.76
C CYS A 64 8.75 -9.81 -14.83
N ILE A 65 9.70 -10.00 -13.90
CA ILE A 65 10.46 -11.25 -13.77
C ILE A 65 9.94 -12.19 -12.67
N LYS A 66 8.78 -11.87 -12.08
CA LYS A 66 8.16 -12.64 -10.99
C LYS A 66 9.14 -12.91 -9.83
N CYS A 67 9.90 -11.89 -9.43
CA CYS A 67 10.84 -11.97 -8.30
C CYS A 67 10.18 -11.80 -6.93
N TYR A 68 8.88 -11.49 -6.88
CA TYR A 68 8.10 -11.25 -5.66
C TYR A 68 8.55 -10.08 -4.76
N GLY A 69 9.58 -9.32 -5.13
CA GLY A 69 10.03 -8.17 -4.33
C GLY A 69 8.97 -7.11 -4.06
N CYS A 70 8.02 -6.91 -4.98
CA CYS A 70 6.88 -5.99 -4.78
C CYS A 70 5.83 -6.49 -3.77
N ILE A 71 5.86 -7.77 -3.42
CA ILE A 71 4.98 -8.43 -2.44
C ILE A 71 5.72 -8.52 -1.10
N GLU A 72 6.94 -9.06 -1.10
CA GLU A 72 7.69 -9.34 0.14
C GLU A 72 8.08 -8.07 0.90
N ASN A 73 8.27 -6.95 0.21
CA ASN A 73 8.61 -5.67 0.85
C ASN A 73 7.39 -4.78 1.11
N CYS A 74 6.17 -5.29 0.90
CA CYS A 74 4.97 -4.51 1.10
C CYS A 74 4.46 -4.65 2.54
N PRO A 75 4.32 -3.56 3.31
CA PRO A 75 3.97 -3.64 4.73
C PRO A 75 2.55 -4.16 5.00
N ILE A 76 1.69 -4.19 3.98
CA ILE A 76 0.32 -4.70 4.08
C ILE A 76 0.18 -6.12 3.50
N CYS A 77 1.28 -6.75 3.08
CA CYS A 77 1.27 -8.11 2.54
C CYS A 77 1.80 -9.09 3.58
N TYR A 78 0.91 -9.51 4.45
CA TYR A 78 1.19 -10.44 5.55
C TYR A 78 0.54 -11.82 5.36
N CYS A 79 -0.22 -12.02 4.28
CA CYS A 79 -0.94 -13.27 4.03
C CYS A 79 0.00 -14.49 4.06
N VAL A 80 -0.38 -15.53 4.77
CA VAL A 80 0.36 -16.81 4.81
C VAL A 80 0.32 -17.49 3.44
N GLU A 81 -0.85 -17.46 2.79
CA GLU A 81 -1.08 -18.00 1.46
C GLU A 81 -1.41 -16.88 0.47
N CYS A 82 -0.56 -16.69 -0.55
CA CYS A 82 -0.76 -15.65 -1.55
C CYS A 82 -1.39 -16.22 -2.84
N SER A 83 -2.46 -15.59 -3.32
CA SER A 83 -3.11 -15.94 -4.60
C SER A 83 -2.16 -15.93 -5.80
N THR A 84 -1.10 -15.10 -5.77
CA THR A 84 -0.09 -15.07 -6.83
C THR A 84 0.81 -16.32 -6.89
N LYS A 85 0.78 -17.16 -5.85
CA LYS A 85 1.53 -18.43 -5.78
C LYS A 85 0.65 -19.65 -6.13
N LYS A 86 -0.67 -19.47 -6.28
CA LYS A 86 -1.62 -20.55 -6.63
C LYS A 86 -1.43 -20.96 -8.10
N PRO A 87 -1.04 -22.22 -8.42
CA PRO A 87 -0.70 -22.62 -9.80
C PRO A 87 -1.82 -22.48 -10.84
N HIS A 88 -3.08 -22.55 -10.39
CA HIS A 88 -4.25 -22.39 -11.24
C HIS A 88 -4.56 -20.93 -11.60
N LEU A 89 -4.02 -19.96 -10.83
CA LEU A 89 -4.13 -18.53 -11.12
C LEU A 89 -2.90 -18.02 -11.87
N VAL A 90 -1.71 -18.37 -11.39
CA VAL A 90 -0.44 -17.95 -11.98
C VAL A 90 0.40 -19.18 -12.30
N ARG A 91 0.68 -19.37 -13.59
CA ARG A 91 1.47 -20.53 -14.06
C ARG A 91 2.89 -20.51 -13.49
N PRO A 92 3.34 -21.59 -12.82
CA PRO A 92 4.72 -21.73 -12.37
C PRO A 92 5.70 -21.79 -13.55
N GLY A 93 6.96 -21.38 -13.33
CA GLY A 93 8.04 -21.51 -14.32
C GLY A 93 8.01 -20.56 -15.54
N ILE A 94 6.93 -19.80 -15.75
CA ILE A 94 6.83 -18.85 -16.88
C ILE A 94 7.29 -17.44 -16.46
N VAL A 95 8.21 -16.86 -17.24
CA VAL A 95 8.72 -15.49 -17.10
C VAL A 95 8.84 -14.86 -18.49
N PRO A 96 8.26 -13.66 -18.75
CA PRO A 96 7.43 -12.88 -17.84
C PRO A 96 6.11 -13.61 -17.50
N PRO A 97 5.52 -13.37 -16.31
CA PRO A 97 4.25 -13.98 -15.95
C PRO A 97 3.11 -13.46 -16.82
N ASP A 98 2.01 -14.20 -16.84
CA ASP A 98 0.75 -13.68 -17.35
C ASP A 98 0.33 -12.43 -16.56
N PHE A 99 -0.40 -11.51 -17.22
CA PHE A 99 -0.89 -10.28 -16.58
C PHE A 99 -1.72 -10.55 -15.32
N MET A 100 -2.29 -11.76 -15.18
CA MET A 100 -2.95 -12.23 -13.97
C MET A 100 -2.12 -12.01 -12.69
N PHE A 101 -0.78 -12.17 -12.74
CA PHE A 101 0.07 -11.90 -11.57
C PHE A 101 -0.06 -10.45 -11.07
N GLN A 102 0.05 -9.49 -11.99
CA GLN A 102 -0.07 -8.07 -11.65
C GLN A 102 -1.52 -7.68 -11.36
N MET A 103 -2.49 -8.27 -12.05
CA MET A 103 -3.91 -8.03 -11.80
C MET A 103 -4.31 -8.43 -10.39
N ILE A 104 -3.96 -9.64 -9.95
CA ILE A 104 -4.18 -10.11 -8.57
C ILE A 104 -3.51 -9.14 -7.60
N ARG A 105 -2.27 -8.76 -7.88
CA ARG A 105 -1.51 -7.87 -7.03
C ARG A 105 -2.19 -6.50 -6.88
N PHE A 106 -2.61 -5.89 -7.99
CA PHE A 106 -3.28 -4.60 -7.99
C PHE A 106 -4.63 -4.64 -7.30
N ALA A 107 -5.45 -5.66 -7.59
CA ALA A 107 -6.76 -5.81 -6.99
C ALA A 107 -6.68 -6.05 -5.48
N HIS A 108 -5.80 -6.94 -5.03
CA HIS A 108 -5.77 -7.40 -3.63
C HIS A 108 -5.41 -6.30 -2.63
N ILE A 109 -4.66 -5.28 -3.04
CA ILE A 109 -4.28 -4.15 -2.15
C ILE A 109 -4.88 -2.82 -2.59
N ALA A 110 -5.78 -2.82 -3.56
CA ALA A 110 -6.29 -1.59 -4.17
C ALA A 110 -6.88 -0.64 -3.12
N ASP A 111 -7.58 -1.18 -2.12
CA ASP A 111 -8.27 -0.40 -1.10
C ASP A 111 -7.43 -0.13 0.17
N SER A 112 -6.24 -0.72 0.26
CA SER A 112 -5.42 -0.74 1.49
C SER A 112 -4.02 -0.15 1.28
N CYS A 113 -3.65 0.17 0.04
CA CYS A 113 -2.34 0.72 -0.30
C CYS A 113 -2.09 2.08 0.38
N ILE A 114 -1.07 2.17 1.23
CA ILE A 114 -0.65 3.42 1.89
C ILE A 114 0.35 4.25 1.06
N ASN A 115 0.58 3.86 -0.20
CA ASN A 115 1.55 4.49 -1.11
C ASN A 115 2.98 4.63 -0.53
N CYS A 116 3.50 3.59 0.14
CA CYS A 116 4.86 3.61 0.73
C CYS A 116 6.02 3.56 -0.29
N GLY A 117 5.74 3.26 -1.56
CA GLY A 117 6.74 3.29 -2.65
C GLY A 117 7.67 2.08 -2.78
N GLN A 118 7.76 1.22 -1.75
CA GLN A 118 8.70 0.09 -1.72
C GLN A 118 8.58 -0.87 -2.92
N CYS A 119 7.36 -1.07 -3.42
CA CYS A 119 7.11 -1.95 -4.57
C CYS A 119 7.65 -1.42 -5.91
N SER A 120 7.88 -0.12 -6.04
CA SER A 120 8.54 0.49 -7.20
C SER A 120 10.04 0.63 -6.97
N GLU A 121 10.43 1.09 -5.78
CA GLU A 121 11.84 1.31 -5.40
C GLU A 121 12.69 0.04 -5.50
N LEU A 122 12.12 -1.10 -5.10
CA LEU A 122 12.82 -2.39 -5.10
C LEU A 122 12.53 -3.24 -6.34
N CYS A 123 11.85 -2.69 -7.34
CA CYS A 123 11.58 -3.44 -8.57
C CYS A 123 12.81 -3.44 -9.48
N PRO A 124 13.44 -4.60 -9.76
CA PRO A 124 14.62 -4.65 -10.63
C PRO A 124 14.33 -4.35 -12.11
N MET A 125 13.06 -4.18 -12.47
CA MET A 125 12.58 -3.94 -13.83
C MET A 125 11.97 -2.55 -14.02
N ASP A 126 12.12 -1.68 -13.02
CA ASP A 126 11.61 -0.30 -13.00
C ASP A 126 10.11 -0.22 -13.34
N ILE A 127 9.32 -1.18 -12.84
CA ILE A 127 7.87 -1.15 -13.00
C ILE A 127 7.31 -0.17 -11.95
N PRO A 128 6.57 0.88 -12.34
CA PRO A 128 6.07 1.88 -11.42
C PRO A 128 4.80 1.38 -10.68
N ASN A 129 4.93 0.27 -9.94
CA ASN A 129 3.84 -0.39 -9.23
C ASN A 129 3.11 0.56 -8.26
N SER A 130 3.86 1.39 -7.53
CA SER A 130 3.31 2.38 -6.59
C SER A 130 2.37 3.36 -7.30
N LEU A 131 2.72 3.83 -8.50
CA LEU A 131 1.86 4.72 -9.29
C LEU A 131 0.54 4.04 -9.65
N TYR A 132 0.58 2.79 -10.11
CA TYR A 132 -0.63 2.05 -10.48
C TYR A 132 -1.50 1.72 -9.27
N MET A 133 -0.90 1.28 -8.17
CA MET A 133 -1.62 0.93 -6.94
C MET A 133 -2.22 2.17 -6.30
N HIS A 134 -1.46 3.26 -6.17
CA HIS A 134 -1.93 4.52 -5.59
C HIS A 134 -3.03 5.17 -6.43
N SER A 135 -2.92 5.13 -7.75
CA SER A 135 -3.95 5.66 -8.65
C SER A 135 -5.25 4.83 -8.67
N GLN A 136 -5.23 3.59 -8.16
CA GLN A 136 -6.45 2.81 -7.92
C GLN A 136 -6.99 3.08 -6.51
N GLN A 137 -6.11 3.15 -5.52
CA GLN A 137 -6.46 3.41 -4.13
C GLN A 137 -7.15 4.75 -3.95
N VAL A 138 -6.65 5.82 -4.56
CA VAL A 138 -7.27 7.15 -4.47
C VAL A 138 -8.68 7.15 -5.05
N GLU A 139 -8.95 6.34 -6.08
CA GLU A 139 -10.29 6.22 -6.63
C GLU A 139 -11.22 5.43 -5.68
N LEU A 140 -10.72 4.38 -5.04
CA LEU A 140 -11.48 3.63 -4.04
C LEU A 140 -11.75 4.46 -2.77
N GLU A 141 -10.78 5.26 -2.31
CA GLU A 141 -10.98 6.20 -1.20
C GLU A 141 -12.07 7.22 -1.52
N LYS A 142 -12.10 7.76 -2.76
CA LYS A 142 -13.19 8.66 -3.19
C LYS A 142 -14.55 7.97 -3.24
N MET A 143 -14.61 6.72 -3.68
CA MET A 143 -15.86 5.98 -3.84
C MET A 143 -16.45 5.52 -2.51
N PHE A 144 -15.60 5.08 -1.58
CA PHE A 144 -16.04 4.40 -0.35
C PHE A 144 -15.69 5.14 0.94
N GLY A 145 -14.86 6.18 0.88
CA GLY A 145 -14.49 6.99 2.02
C GLY A 145 -13.48 6.36 2.99
N HIS A 146 -13.02 5.13 2.73
CA HIS A 146 -11.99 4.48 3.54
C HIS A 146 -10.59 5.01 3.16
N LYS A 147 -9.89 5.57 4.15
CA LYS A 147 -8.54 6.11 4.01
C LYS A 147 -7.51 5.16 4.63
N PRO A 148 -6.69 4.48 3.81
CA PRO A 148 -5.70 3.51 4.28
C PRO A 148 -4.69 4.13 5.23
N GLY A 149 -4.38 3.41 6.32
CA GLY A 149 -3.42 3.84 7.33
C GLY A 149 -3.92 4.94 8.28
N TYR A 150 -5.17 5.40 8.13
CA TYR A 150 -5.82 6.34 9.05
C TYR A 150 -7.07 5.72 9.67
N ASP A 151 -7.91 5.10 8.85
CA ASP A 151 -9.14 4.47 9.32
C ASP A 151 -8.85 3.08 9.90
N MET A 152 -9.35 2.84 11.10
CA MET A 152 -9.22 1.55 11.81
C MET A 152 -10.37 0.59 11.47
N THR A 153 -11.27 0.97 10.57
CA THR A 153 -12.32 0.10 10.04
C THR A 153 -11.74 -0.83 8.98
N MET A 154 -12.41 -1.95 8.72
CA MET A 154 -11.92 -2.87 7.71
C MET A 154 -12.02 -2.26 6.30
N PRO A 155 -11.01 -2.49 5.44
CA PRO A 155 -11.03 -2.07 4.04
C PRO A 155 -12.19 -2.70 3.25
N VAL A 156 -12.61 -2.05 2.17
CA VAL A 156 -13.85 -2.40 1.44
C VAL A 156 -13.79 -3.80 0.83
N LEU A 157 -12.66 -4.17 0.22
CA LEU A 157 -12.45 -5.46 -0.42
C LEU A 157 -12.34 -6.59 0.59
N SER A 158 -12.01 -6.28 1.84
CA SER A 158 -12.08 -7.29 2.90
C SER A 158 -13.50 -7.86 2.98
N TYR A 159 -14.56 -7.05 2.85
CA TYR A 159 -15.95 -7.53 2.93
C TYR A 159 -16.39 -8.34 1.72
N ALA A 160 -15.61 -8.32 0.62
CA ALA A 160 -15.86 -9.09 -0.58
C ALA A 160 -15.16 -10.47 -0.57
N GLU A 161 -14.29 -10.73 0.42
CA GLU A 161 -13.71 -12.06 0.60
C GLU A 161 -14.77 -13.08 1.01
N GLU A 162 -14.66 -14.30 0.48
CA GLU A 162 -15.60 -15.38 0.80
C GLU A 162 -15.62 -15.66 2.30
N MET A 163 -16.82 -15.85 2.86
CA MET A 163 -17.00 -16.12 4.28
C MET A 163 -16.19 -17.33 4.74
N GLU A 164 -16.08 -18.38 3.92
CA GLU A 164 -15.26 -19.57 4.20
C GLU A 164 -13.76 -19.24 4.29
N GLU A 165 -13.24 -18.37 3.42
CA GLU A 165 -11.84 -17.95 3.49
C GLU A 165 -11.58 -17.10 4.73
N ARG A 166 -12.50 -16.19 5.08
CA ARG A 166 -12.43 -15.44 6.33
C ARG A 166 -12.50 -16.33 7.57
N GLU A 167 -13.41 -17.30 7.59
CA GLU A 167 -13.50 -18.27 8.69
C GLU A 167 -12.22 -19.09 8.82
N ARG A 168 -11.63 -19.52 7.69
CA ARG A 168 -10.33 -20.18 7.66
C ARG A 168 -9.23 -19.29 8.24
N LEU A 169 -9.15 -18.02 7.81
CA LEU A 169 -8.18 -17.04 8.31
C LEU A 169 -8.34 -16.75 9.81
N HIS A 170 -9.57 -16.65 10.30
CA HIS A 170 -9.84 -16.51 11.74
C HIS A 170 -9.44 -17.76 12.53
N ALA A 171 -9.60 -18.95 11.95
CA ALA A 171 -9.26 -20.22 12.59
C ALA A 171 -7.75 -20.52 12.64
N THR A 172 -6.96 -20.00 11.69
CA THR A 172 -5.50 -20.21 11.63
C THR A 172 -4.69 -19.19 12.44
N GLY A 173 -5.35 -18.29 13.16
CA GLY A 173 -4.74 -17.09 13.72
C GLY A 173 -4.95 -15.94 12.73
N SER A 174 -5.56 -14.85 13.19
CA SER A 174 -5.97 -13.74 12.35
C SER A 174 -4.79 -13.20 11.56
N ASP A 175 -4.91 -13.08 10.24
CA ASP A 175 -3.93 -12.39 9.40
C ASP A 175 -3.83 -10.87 9.74
N MET A 176 -4.66 -10.35 10.64
CA MET A 176 -4.63 -8.94 11.06
C MET A 176 -3.30 -8.59 11.73
N ILE A 177 -2.56 -7.66 11.11
CA ILE A 177 -1.29 -7.13 11.62
C ILE A 177 -1.38 -6.68 13.09
N TYR A 178 -2.55 -6.16 13.50
CA TYR A 178 -2.77 -5.68 14.86
C TYR A 178 -2.76 -6.79 15.91
N ASP A 179 -3.31 -7.96 15.56
CA ASP A 179 -3.42 -9.10 16.48
C ASP A 179 -2.14 -9.94 16.51
N ASN A 180 -1.35 -9.94 15.43
CA ASN A 180 -0.11 -10.73 15.35
C ASN A 180 1.14 -9.98 15.82
N VAL A 181 1.19 -8.65 15.70
CA VAL A 181 2.40 -7.85 16.00
C VAL A 181 2.35 -7.19 17.38
N PHE A 182 1.16 -6.91 17.91
CA PHE A 182 1.02 -6.13 19.16
C PHE A 182 0.39 -6.90 20.33
N ASN A 183 0.15 -8.21 20.21
CA ASN A 183 -0.35 -9.07 21.29
C ASN A 183 0.76 -9.86 22.03
N GLU A 184 2.02 -9.44 21.91
CA GLU A 184 3.11 -9.89 22.82
C GLU A 184 3.26 -8.97 24.04
#